data_AF-A0A7Y9NR81-F1
#
_entry.id   AF-A0A7Y9NR81-F1
#
_cell.length_a   1.000
_cell.length_b   1.000
_cell.length_c   1.000
_cell.angle_alpha   90.00
_cell.angle_beta   90.00
_cell.angle_gamma   90.00
#
_symmetry.space_group_name_H-M   'P 1'
#
loop_
_entity.id
_entity.type
_entity.pdbx_description
1 polymer ?
#
loop_
_entity_poly.entity_id
_entity_poly.type
_entity_poly.pdbx_seq_one_letter_code
_entity_poly.pdbx_strand_id
1 'polypeptide(L)'
;MKPGVQRALYCRCGNEKILALGLCGTCYTLKRQDEEYFGGLREAVLERDGYCCRVCGASGRRKRSIVVHHRVPGKSLLHLMISLCLRCHAKVGRTKCVLSEMPPLLLQLWREQHPDGHEQVMIDFTVWEKPAEPVALFPEEKQA
;
A
#
# COMPACT_ATOMS: atom_id res chain seq x y z
N MET A 1 -40.86 19.92 -27.22
CA MET A 1 -40.17 18.65 -27.53
C MET A 1 -38.89 18.58 -26.71
N LYS A 2 -38.70 17.56 -25.87
CA LYS A 2 -37.42 17.36 -25.18
C LYS A 2 -36.41 16.90 -26.23
N PRO A 3 -35.23 17.52 -26.36
CA PRO A 3 -34.22 17.04 -27.30
C PRO A 3 -33.88 15.60 -26.96
N GLY A 4 -34.02 14.71 -27.94
CA GLY A 4 -33.64 13.32 -27.80
C GLY A 4 -32.13 13.24 -27.56
N VAL A 5 -31.72 12.88 -26.35
CA VAL A 5 -30.30 12.71 -26.05
C VAL A 5 -29.83 11.44 -26.76
N GLN A 6 -28.93 11.61 -27.74
CA GLN A 6 -28.30 10.49 -28.43
C GLN A 6 -27.59 9.60 -27.40
N ARG A 7 -27.95 8.32 -27.37
CA ARG A 7 -27.31 7.34 -26.49
C ARG A 7 -25.92 7.02 -27.04
N ALA A 8 -24.94 6.86 -26.16
CA ALA A 8 -23.59 6.46 -26.55
C ALA A 8 -23.63 5.11 -27.29
N LEU A 9 -23.04 5.07 -28.49
CA LEU A 9 -22.93 3.85 -29.31
C LEU A 9 -21.83 2.90 -28.78
N TYR A 10 -20.81 3.47 -28.14
CA TYR A 10 -19.67 2.73 -27.58
C TYR A 10 -19.35 3.23 -26.17
N CYS A 11 -18.84 2.33 -25.33
CA CYS A 11 -18.27 2.68 -24.06
C CYS A 11 -16.97 3.46 -24.30
N ARG A 12 -16.55 4.31 -23.35
CA ARG A 12 -15.26 5.02 -23.43
C ARG A 12 -14.05 4.09 -23.57
N CYS A 13 -14.17 2.82 -23.18
CA CYS A 13 -13.13 1.82 -23.39
C CYS A 13 -13.14 1.18 -24.79
N GLY A 14 -14.01 1.64 -25.70
CA GLY A 14 -14.17 1.12 -27.07
C GLY A 14 -15.15 -0.04 -27.21
N ASN A 15 -15.69 -0.58 -26.11
CA ASN A 15 -16.63 -1.71 -26.18
C ASN A 15 -18.02 -1.26 -26.63
N GLU A 16 -18.56 -1.88 -27.67
CA GLU A 16 -19.89 -1.62 -28.26
C GLU A 16 -21.06 -2.09 -27.38
N LYS A 17 -20.84 -3.09 -26.51
CA LYS A 17 -21.89 -3.68 -25.67
C LYS A 17 -22.12 -2.81 -24.44
N ILE A 18 -22.98 -1.80 -24.58
CA ILE A 18 -23.40 -0.94 -23.49
C ILE A 18 -24.38 -1.67 -22.56
N LEU A 19 -24.09 -1.63 -21.26
CA LEU A 19 -25.00 -2.10 -20.21
C LEU A 19 -25.89 -0.96 -19.72
N ALA A 20 -25.29 0.09 -19.13
CA ALA A 20 -26.01 1.22 -18.53
C ALA A 20 -25.12 2.47 -18.49
N LEU A 21 -25.73 3.67 -18.44
CA LEU A 21 -25.03 4.97 -18.34
C LEU A 21 -23.96 5.23 -19.42
N GLY A 22 -24.10 4.59 -20.60
CA GLY A 22 -23.09 4.66 -21.66
C GLY A 22 -21.80 3.88 -21.35
N LEU A 23 -21.84 2.93 -20.42
CA LEU A 23 -20.72 2.06 -20.04
C LEU A 23 -21.00 0.60 -20.39
N CYS A 24 -19.97 -0.13 -20.80
CA CYS A 24 -20.03 -1.58 -20.90
C CYS A 24 -20.07 -2.23 -19.52
N GLY A 25 -20.44 -3.52 -19.42
CA GLY A 25 -20.57 -4.21 -18.13
C GLY A 25 -19.33 -4.13 -17.24
N THR A 26 -18.13 -4.21 -17.83
CA THR A 26 -16.86 -4.08 -17.10
C THR A 26 -16.65 -2.67 -16.55
N CYS A 27 -16.80 -1.64 -17.38
CA CYS A 27 -16.62 -0.26 -16.95
C CYS A 27 -17.70 0.19 -15.97
N TYR A 28 -18.93 -0.30 -16.13
CA TYR A 28 -20.02 -0.09 -15.19
C TYR A 28 -19.68 -0.68 -13.82
N THR A 29 -19.24 -1.94 -13.78
CA THR A 29 -18.81 -2.59 -12.53
C THR A 29 -17.66 -1.86 -11.85
N LEU A 30 -16.63 -1.47 -12.61
CA LEU A 30 -15.49 -0.74 -12.08
C LEU A 30 -15.88 0.64 -11.54
N LYS A 31 -16.75 1.38 -12.23
CA LYS A 31 -17.26 2.66 -11.76
C LYS A 31 -18.04 2.51 -10.45
N ARG A 32 -18.94 1.53 -10.38
CA ARG A 32 -19.70 1.24 -9.17
C ARG A 32 -18.78 0.85 -7.99
N GLN A 33 -17.75 0.03 -8.23
CA GLN A 33 -16.75 -0.31 -7.21
C GLN A 33 -15.93 0.90 -6.76
N ASP A 34 -15.60 1.81 -7.68
CA ASP A 34 -14.94 3.07 -7.33
C ASP A 34 -15.81 3.92 -6.41
N GLU A 35 -17.09 4.09 -6.77
CA GLU A 35 -18.08 4.79 -5.94
C GLU A 35 -18.24 4.13 -4.56
N GLU A 36 -18.41 2.81 -4.51
CA GLU A 36 -18.65 2.03 -3.29
C GLU A 36 -17.44 2.04 -2.33
N TYR A 37 -16.23 1.77 -2.85
CA TYR A 37 -15.05 1.56 -2.00
C TYR A 37 -14.18 2.81 -1.84
N PHE A 38 -14.20 3.73 -2.81
CA PHE A 38 -13.30 4.89 -2.85
C PHE A 38 -14.05 6.22 -3.01
N GLY A 39 -15.38 6.23 -2.98
CA GLY A 39 -16.18 7.44 -3.15
C GLY A 39 -16.04 8.07 -4.55
N GLY A 40 -15.63 7.29 -5.56
CA GLY A 40 -15.37 7.78 -6.92
C GLY A 40 -14.04 8.53 -7.05
N LEU A 41 -13.17 8.47 -6.05
CA LEU A 41 -11.91 9.22 -6.01
C LEU A 41 -10.70 8.37 -6.43
N ARG A 42 -10.87 7.09 -6.77
CA ARG A 42 -9.73 6.19 -7.03
C ARG A 42 -8.82 6.74 -8.12
N GLU A 43 -9.38 7.18 -9.25
CA GLU A 43 -8.57 7.70 -10.35
C GLU A 43 -7.89 9.03 -9.99
N ALA A 44 -8.57 9.92 -9.26
CA ALA A 44 -7.99 11.19 -8.80
C ALA A 44 -6.81 10.98 -7.85
N VAL A 45 -6.88 9.97 -6.98
CA VAL A 45 -5.74 9.58 -6.10
C VAL A 45 -4.56 9.07 -6.94
N LEU A 46 -4.83 8.20 -7.92
CA LEU A 46 -3.78 7.66 -8.78
C LEU A 46 -3.11 8.74 -9.64
N GLU A 47 -3.90 9.64 -10.22
CA GLU A 47 -3.41 10.75 -11.04
C GLU A 47 -2.55 11.71 -10.20
N ARG A 48 -3.02 12.11 -9.02
CA ARG A 48 -2.26 12.93 -8.06
C ARG A 48 -0.90 12.30 -7.73
N ASP A 49 -0.88 10.98 -7.57
CA ASP A 49 0.33 10.24 -7.20
C ASP A 49 1.18 9.83 -8.41
N GLY A 50 0.81 10.28 -9.62
CA GLY A 50 1.54 10.00 -10.86
C GLY A 50 1.54 8.52 -11.25
N TYR A 51 0.52 7.76 -10.84
CA TYR A 51 0.43 6.31 -11.01
C TYR A 51 1.66 5.56 -10.48
N CYS A 52 2.27 6.09 -9.42
CA CYS A 52 3.46 5.55 -8.80
C CYS A 52 3.21 5.26 -7.31
N CYS A 53 3.94 4.30 -6.77
CA CYS A 53 3.96 4.03 -5.35
C CYS A 53 4.56 5.23 -4.60
N ARG A 54 3.81 5.83 -3.67
CA ARG A 54 4.31 6.97 -2.88
C ARG A 54 5.42 6.62 -1.90
N VAL A 55 5.58 5.33 -1.56
CA VAL A 55 6.62 4.86 -0.64
C VAL A 55 7.94 4.58 -1.36
N CYS A 56 7.91 3.78 -2.44
CA CYS A 56 9.14 3.30 -3.09
C CYS A 56 9.35 3.83 -4.51
N GLY A 57 8.47 4.71 -5.01
CA GLY A 57 8.57 5.27 -6.35
C GLY A 57 8.28 4.30 -7.50
N ALA A 58 8.04 3.01 -7.22
CA ALA A 58 7.76 2.03 -8.25
C ALA A 58 6.53 2.46 -9.07
N SER A 59 6.73 2.68 -10.36
CA SER A 59 5.64 2.82 -11.31
C SER A 59 5.05 1.45 -11.58
N GLY A 60 3.73 1.40 -11.75
CA GLY A 60 3.09 0.14 -12.02
C GLY A 60 3.47 -0.39 -13.41
N ARG A 61 4.27 -1.45 -13.50
CA ARG A 61 4.35 -2.25 -14.75
C ARG A 61 2.95 -2.83 -14.97
N ARG A 62 2.12 -2.13 -15.76
CA ARG A 62 0.66 -2.28 -15.95
C ARG A 62 -0.17 -1.66 -14.79
N LYS A 63 -1.22 -0.89 -15.15
CA LYS A 63 -2.15 -0.11 -14.29
C LYS A 63 -2.71 -0.80 -13.03
N ARG A 64 -2.58 -2.13 -12.91
CA ARG A 64 -3.11 -2.93 -11.78
C ARG A 64 -2.10 -3.20 -10.65
N SER A 65 -0.84 -2.79 -10.81
CA SER A 65 0.18 -3.02 -9.77
C SER A 65 0.25 -1.91 -8.72
N ILE A 66 -0.40 -0.77 -8.99
CA ILE A 66 -0.63 0.32 -8.03
C ILE A 66 -2.08 0.29 -7.58
N VAL A 67 -2.29 0.32 -6.27
CA VAL A 67 -3.59 0.27 -5.60
C VAL A 67 -3.75 1.51 -4.72
N VAL A 68 -5.00 1.90 -4.50
CA VAL A 68 -5.34 2.98 -3.56
C VAL A 68 -5.55 2.36 -2.18
N HIS A 69 -4.92 2.95 -1.18
CA HIS A 69 -4.99 2.55 0.21
C HIS A 69 -5.67 3.65 1.04
N HIS A 70 -6.61 3.27 1.90
CA HIS A 70 -7.20 4.15 2.90
C HIS A 70 -6.31 4.22 4.13
N ARG A 71 -5.87 5.42 4.50
CA ARG A 71 -5.12 5.68 5.75
C ARG A 71 -6.02 5.60 6.99
N VAL A 72 -7.32 5.87 6.80
CA VAL A 72 -8.34 5.67 7.82
C VAL A 72 -9.43 4.77 7.24
N PRO A 73 -9.66 3.57 7.81
CA PRO A 73 -10.67 2.65 7.32
C PRO A 73 -12.04 3.31 7.18
N GLY A 74 -12.71 3.08 6.05
CA GLY A 74 -14.06 3.59 5.78
C GLY A 74 -14.16 5.08 5.42
N LYS A 75 -13.06 5.85 5.42
CA LYS A 75 -13.08 7.27 5.06
C LYS A 75 -12.52 7.52 3.66
N SER A 76 -13.41 7.66 2.68
CA SER A 76 -13.07 7.99 1.29
C SER A 76 -12.92 9.50 1.09
N LEU A 77 -11.83 10.08 1.61
CA LEU A 77 -11.44 11.47 1.37
C LEU A 77 -10.10 11.49 0.62
N LEU A 78 -9.96 12.37 -0.37
CA LEU A 78 -8.78 12.39 -1.25
C LEU A 78 -7.45 12.44 -0.47
N HIS A 79 -7.37 13.26 0.58
CA HIS A 79 -6.17 13.40 1.42
C HIS A 79 -5.94 12.22 2.40
N LEU A 80 -6.94 11.37 2.62
CA LEU A 80 -6.85 10.15 3.44
C LEU A 80 -6.61 8.89 2.58
N MET A 81 -6.40 9.05 1.28
CA MET A 81 -6.11 7.96 0.36
C MET A 81 -4.75 8.16 -0.31
N ILE A 82 -4.04 7.05 -0.54
CA ILE A 82 -2.68 7.07 -1.09
C ILE A 82 -2.40 5.89 -2.02
N SER A 83 -1.63 6.13 -3.08
CA SER A 83 -1.23 5.11 -4.05
C SER A 83 -0.03 4.31 -3.58
N LEU A 84 -0.18 2.99 -3.49
CA LEU A 84 0.88 2.06 -3.09
C LEU A 84 1.04 0.95 -4.11
N CYS A 85 2.26 0.43 -4.29
CA CYS A 85 2.42 -0.85 -4.96
C CYS A 85 1.96 -2.00 -4.05
N LEU A 86 1.66 -3.15 -4.64
CA LEU A 86 1.20 -4.33 -3.88
C LEU A 86 2.14 -4.75 -2.75
N ARG A 87 3.46 -4.57 -2.91
CA ARG A 87 4.45 -4.87 -1.87
C ARG A 87 4.35 -3.93 -0.67
N CYS A 88 4.33 -2.62 -0.92
CA CYS A 88 4.17 -1.62 0.15
C CYS A 88 2.79 -1.72 0.81
N HIS A 89 1.74 -1.95 0.02
CA HIS A 89 0.39 -2.18 0.52
C HIS A 89 0.32 -3.40 1.45
N ALA A 90 0.95 -4.52 1.07
CA ALA A 90 0.99 -5.71 1.91
C ALA A 90 1.78 -5.49 3.21
N LYS A 91 2.89 -4.73 3.18
CA LYS A 91 3.60 -4.33 4.41
C LYS A 91 2.66 -3.53 5.32
N VAL A 92 2.05 -2.46 4.80
CA VAL A 92 1.15 -1.62 5.60
C VAL A 92 -0.05 -2.38 6.17
N GLY A 93 -0.63 -3.33 5.45
CA GLY A 93 -1.89 -3.97 5.87
C GLY A 93 -1.76 -5.37 6.47
N ARG A 94 -0.61 -6.04 6.42
CA ARG A 94 -0.49 -7.46 6.78
C ARG A 94 0.66 -7.80 7.72
N THR A 95 1.65 -6.93 7.90
CA THR A 95 2.78 -7.24 8.80
C THR A 95 2.44 -6.93 10.24
N LYS A 96 2.76 -7.85 11.15
CA LYS A 96 2.58 -7.67 12.60
C LYS A 96 3.68 -6.80 13.25
N CYS A 97 4.83 -6.69 12.59
CA CYS A 97 5.94 -5.83 12.99
C CYS A 97 6.66 -5.33 11.73
N VAL A 98 7.37 -4.21 11.87
CA VAL A 98 8.22 -3.62 10.82
C VAL A 98 9.56 -3.22 11.41
N LEU A 99 10.62 -3.22 10.58
CA LEU A 99 11.93 -2.71 10.99
C LEU A 99 11.90 -1.18 11.03
N SER A 100 12.45 -0.56 12.07
CA SER A 100 12.47 0.90 12.24
C SER A 100 13.28 1.63 11.17
N GLU A 101 14.08 0.91 10.38
CA GLU A 101 14.88 1.45 9.26
C GLU A 101 14.10 1.50 7.94
N MET A 102 12.85 1.01 7.91
CA MET A 102 12.03 1.08 6.70
C MET A 102 11.71 2.55 6.32
N PRO A 103 11.35 2.82 5.05
CA PRO A 103 11.08 4.19 4.60
C PRO A 103 10.09 4.93 5.52
N PRO A 104 10.35 6.21 5.88
CA PRO A 104 9.55 6.92 6.89
C PRO A 104 8.04 6.92 6.61
N LEU A 105 7.65 7.13 5.35
CA LEU A 105 6.24 7.09 4.96
C LEU A 105 5.61 5.71 5.15
N LEU A 106 6.36 4.62 4.90
CA LEU A 106 5.87 3.27 5.16
C LEU A 106 5.58 3.07 6.64
N LEU A 107 6.50 3.50 7.51
CA LEU A 107 6.35 3.41 8.96
C LEU A 107 5.15 4.20 9.45
N GLN A 108 4.98 5.42 8.96
CA GLN A 108 3.82 6.26 9.26
C GLN A 108 2.51 5.55 8.90
N LEU A 109 2.39 5.06 7.66
CA LEU A 109 1.20 4.35 7.21
C LEU A 109 0.95 3.07 8.01
N TRP A 110 2.01 2.35 8.37
CA TRP A 110 1.89 1.14 9.16
C TRP A 110 1.38 1.42 10.58
N ARG A 111 1.89 2.46 11.25
CA ARG A 111 1.43 2.91 12.59
C ARG A 111 -0.04 3.33 12.57
N GLU A 112 -0.47 4.02 11.51
CA GLU A 112 -1.87 4.40 11.32
C GLU A 112 -2.80 3.16 11.27
N GLN A 113 -2.33 2.07 10.68
CA GLN A 113 -3.08 0.83 10.57
C GLN A 113 -2.95 -0.09 11.81
N HIS A 114 -1.87 0.07 12.59
CA HIS A 114 -1.50 -0.75 13.73
C HIS A 114 -1.10 0.13 14.93
N PRO A 115 -2.07 0.78 15.60
CA PRO A 115 -1.78 1.69 16.71
C PRO A 115 -1.06 1.00 17.88
N ASP A 116 -1.36 -0.28 18.11
CA ASP A 116 -0.73 -1.11 19.15
C ASP A 116 0.44 -1.96 18.60
N GLY A 117 0.91 -1.65 17.40
CA GLY A 117 1.96 -2.40 16.73
C GLY A 117 3.36 -2.09 17.28
N HIS A 118 4.25 -3.08 17.26
CA HIS A 118 5.65 -2.92 17.65
C HIS A 118 6.60 -2.84 16.46
N GLU A 119 7.53 -1.88 16.51
CA GLU A 119 8.65 -1.78 15.59
C GLU A 119 9.87 -2.54 16.14
N GLN A 120 10.54 -3.26 15.25
CA GLN A 120 11.80 -3.91 15.53
C GLN A 120 12.94 -2.93 15.28
N VAL A 121 13.66 -2.60 16.35
CA VAL A 121 14.86 -1.78 16.28
C VAL A 121 16.08 -2.67 16.08
N MET A 122 16.99 -2.24 15.20
CA MET A 122 18.29 -2.88 15.06
C MET A 122 19.12 -2.59 16.32
N ILE A 123 19.65 -3.64 16.93
CA ILE A 123 20.59 -3.53 18.04
C ILE A 123 21.99 -3.56 17.44
N ASP A 124 22.78 -2.52 17.72
CA ASP A 124 24.19 -2.51 17.37
C ASP A 124 24.98 -3.32 18.41
N PHE A 125 25.64 -4.40 17.95
CA PHE A 125 26.50 -5.24 18.78
C PHE A 125 27.96 -4.79 18.74
N THR A 126 28.25 -3.61 18.19
CA THR A 126 29.61 -3.04 18.23
C THR A 126 29.96 -2.74 19.68
N VAL A 127 30.80 -3.59 20.28
CA VAL A 127 31.31 -3.40 21.64
C VAL A 127 32.55 -2.51 21.57
N TRP A 128 32.47 -1.34 22.17
CA TRP A 128 33.60 -0.39 22.26
C TRP A 128 34.48 -0.63 23.50
N GLU A 129 34.02 -1.53 24.38
CA GLU A 129 34.70 -1.87 25.62
C GLU A 129 35.64 -3.07 25.43
N LYS A 130 36.59 -3.23 26.36
CA LYS A 130 37.52 -4.37 26.35
C LYS A 130 36.71 -5.68 26.31
N PRO A 131 37.04 -6.63 25.42
CA PRO A 131 36.42 -7.94 25.44
C PRO A 131 36.58 -8.57 26.83
N ALA A 132 35.51 -9.18 27.33
CA ALA A 132 35.53 -9.86 28.61
C ALA A 132 36.65 -10.90 28.63
N GLU A 133 37.40 -10.96 29.75
CA GLU A 133 38.44 -11.96 29.91
C GLU A 133 37.79 -13.36 29.88
N PRO A 134 38.30 -14.30 29.07
CA PRO A 134 37.75 -15.64 29.01
C PRO A 134 37.92 -16.33 30.37
N VAL A 135 36.81 -16.69 30.99
CA VAL A 135 36.79 -17.49 32.21
C VAL A 135 36.73 -18.97 31.81
N ALA A 136 37.67 -19.77 32.31
CA ALA A 136 37.65 -21.22 32.11
C ALA A 136 36.38 -21.79 32.76
N LEU A 137 35.48 -22.33 31.93
CA LEU A 137 34.22 -22.95 32.40
C LEU A 137 34.45 -24.34 33.01
N PHE A 138 35.59 -24.97 32.70
CA PHE A 138 35.96 -26.28 33.20
C PHE A 138 37.41 -26.25 33.70
N PRO A 139 37.73 -26.89 34.84
CA PRO A 139 39.11 -27.10 35.25
C PRO A 139 39.86 -27.91 34.20
N GLU A 140 41.11 -27.54 33.90
CA GLU A 140 41.95 -28.34 33.01
C GLU A 140 42.16 -29.74 33.60
N GLU A 141 41.76 -30.77 32.86
CA GLU A 141 42.04 -32.16 33.24
C GLU A 141 43.57 -32.34 33.29
N LYS A 142 44.09 -32.63 34.49
CA LYS A 142 45.48 -33.04 34.65
C LYS A 142 45.70 -34.32 33.84
N GLN A 143 46.48 -34.23 32.77
CA GLN A 143 46.97 -35.40 32.05
C GLN A 143 47.76 -36.28 33.04
N ALA A 144 47.34 -37.53 33.17
CA ALA A 144 47.95 -38.55 34.01
C ALA A 144 49.20 -39.16 33.35
#